data_AF-A0A7V0SEI6-F1
#
_entry.id   AF-A0A7V0SEI6-F1
#
_cell.length_a   1.000
_cell.length_b   1.000
_cell.length_c   1.000
_cell.angle_alpha   90.00
_cell.angle_beta   90.00
_cell.angle_gamma   90.00
#
_symmetry.space_group_name_H-M   'P 1'
#
loop_
_entity.id
_entity.type
_entity.pdbx_description
1 polymer ?
#
loop_
_entity_poly.entity_id
_entity_poly.type
_entity_poly.pdbx_seq_one_letter_code
_entity_poly.pdbx_strand_id
1 'polypeptide(L)'
;MADDGKTIEIRLSRIPLFLLFCGGLFFLAAGLDIGFFHRVIPDLQVENGRKAAFCLFEFFMIGCGGLISLQMLQYLLAPAVMMRADDKGISFGTGFRYRPFTIPWEHVAEIGVGIDRVSLIANKKIIAGFQVKFAERPDIPMMKASSIGISYINHVLTLNWAYMDRKDLKEIIGAMESLKKRHAAAPVKGEAASTARA
;
A
#
# COMPACT_ATOMS: atom_id res chain seq x y z
N MET A 1 23.74 -1.12 1.55
CA MET A 1 23.37 -0.01 2.47
C MET A 1 23.36 -0.62 3.85
N ALA A 2 24.15 -0.06 4.77
CA ALA A 2 24.48 -0.68 6.05
C ALA A 2 23.21 -0.99 6.85
N ASP A 3 23.07 -2.27 7.19
CA ASP A 3 22.03 -2.87 8.00
C ASP A 3 22.29 -2.55 9.48
N ASP A 4 21.80 -1.39 9.89
CA ASP A 4 21.80 -0.94 11.29
C ASP A 4 20.58 -1.56 12.04
N GLY A 5 20.44 -2.88 11.95
CA GLY A 5 19.81 -3.78 12.93
C GLY A 5 18.39 -3.54 13.46
N LYS A 6 17.59 -2.59 12.98
CA LYS A 6 16.32 -2.23 13.68
C LYS A 6 15.08 -1.95 12.84
N THR A 7 15.11 -1.99 11.52
CA THR A 7 13.90 -1.70 10.73
C THR A 7 13.81 -2.50 9.45
N ILE A 8 12.75 -3.29 9.32
CA ILE A 8 12.42 -4.03 8.09
C ILE A 8 11.37 -3.23 7.35
N GLU A 9 11.58 -2.95 6.07
CA GLU A 9 10.60 -2.26 5.22
C GLU A 9 10.25 -3.11 4.01
N ILE A 10 8.96 -3.36 3.83
CA ILE A 10 8.40 -3.94 2.62
C ILE A 10 7.78 -2.82 1.80
N ARG A 11 8.32 -2.58 0.60
CA ARG A 11 7.89 -1.50 -0.29
C ARG A 11 7.04 -2.00 -1.44
N LEU A 12 6.29 -1.06 -2.02
CA LEU A 12 5.49 -1.30 -3.21
C LEU A 12 6.40 -1.60 -4.40
N SER A 13 6.04 -2.61 -5.18
CA SER A 13 6.70 -2.96 -6.43
C SER A 13 6.55 -1.82 -7.43
N ARG A 14 7.65 -1.54 -8.13
CA ARG A 14 7.66 -0.55 -9.22
C ARG A 14 6.89 -1.01 -10.45
N ILE A 15 6.64 -2.31 -10.62
CA ILE A 15 5.96 -2.86 -11.81
C ILE A 15 4.52 -2.33 -11.92
N PRO A 16 3.62 -2.54 -10.93
CA PRO A 16 2.25 -2.01 -11.03
C PRO A 16 2.22 -0.48 -11.09
N LEU A 17 3.16 0.20 -10.41
CA LEU A 17 3.31 1.66 -10.49
C LEU A 17 3.66 2.11 -11.91
N PHE A 18 4.56 1.40 -12.58
CA PHE A 18 4.97 1.67 -13.95
C PHE A 18 3.83 1.45 -14.94
N LEU A 19 3.04 0.38 -14.77
CA LEU A 19 1.88 0.13 -15.62
C LEU A 19 0.82 1.24 -15.47
N LEU A 20 0.56 1.70 -14.23
CA LEU A 20 -0.34 2.83 -13.99
C LEU A 20 0.21 4.14 -14.54
N PHE A 21 1.52 4.36 -14.46
CA PHE A 21 2.20 5.50 -15.09
C PHE A 21 2.02 5.49 -16.62
N CYS A 22 2.26 4.35 -17.28
CA CYS A 22 2.03 4.18 -18.71
C CYS A 22 0.56 4.46 -19.09
N GLY A 23 -0.39 3.96 -18.29
CA GLY A 23 -1.81 4.26 -18.48
C GLY A 23 -2.12 5.75 -18.40
N GLY A 24 -1.62 6.43 -17.37
CA GLY A 24 -1.75 7.88 -17.22
C GLY A 24 -1.13 8.66 -18.38
N LEU A 25 0.05 8.26 -18.85
CA LEU A 25 0.72 8.88 -20.00
C LEU A 25 -0.06 8.67 -21.29
N PHE A 26 -0.67 7.50 -21.48
CA PHE A 26 -1.53 7.25 -22.63
C PHE A 26 -2.73 8.20 -22.65
N PHE A 27 -3.43 8.37 -21.53
CA PHE A 27 -4.55 9.33 -21.43
C PHE A 27 -4.08 10.77 -21.67
N LEU A 28 -2.95 11.16 -21.10
CA LEU A 28 -2.36 12.48 -21.29
C LEU A 28 -2.00 12.72 -22.76
N ALA A 29 -1.34 11.77 -23.41
CA ALA A 29 -0.94 11.86 -24.81
C ALA A 29 -2.17 11.94 -25.73
N ALA A 30 -3.17 11.08 -25.52
CA ALA A 30 -4.41 11.12 -26.30
C ALA A 30 -5.18 12.45 -26.11
N GLY A 31 -5.21 12.99 -24.89
CA GLY A 31 -5.80 14.29 -24.62
C GLY A 31 -5.06 15.44 -25.33
N LEU A 32 -3.73 15.46 -25.27
CA LEU A 32 -2.90 16.45 -25.95
C LEU A 32 -3.01 16.35 -27.48
N ASP A 33 -3.04 15.14 -28.03
CA ASP A 33 -3.13 14.89 -29.46
C ASP A 33 -4.48 15.38 -30.02
N ILE A 34 -5.58 14.98 -29.38
CA ILE A 34 -6.93 15.43 -29.76
C ILE A 34 -7.07 16.95 -29.59
N GLY A 35 -6.56 17.52 -28.49
CA GLY A 35 -6.59 18.96 -28.25
C GLY A 35 -5.78 19.77 -29.26
N PHE A 36 -4.62 19.24 -29.67
CA PHE A 36 -3.79 19.85 -30.69
C PHE A 36 -4.48 19.80 -32.06
N PHE A 37 -4.97 18.64 -32.49
CA PHE A 37 -5.65 18.50 -33.78
C PHE A 37 -6.91 19.34 -33.88
N HIS A 38 -7.69 19.43 -32.80
CA HIS A 38 -8.86 20.30 -32.73
C HIS A 38 -8.51 21.78 -32.94
N ARG A 39 -7.32 22.22 -32.50
CA ARG A 39 -6.87 23.61 -32.63
C ARG A 39 -6.22 23.93 -33.97
N VAL A 40 -5.51 22.97 -34.56
CA VAL A 40 -4.67 23.20 -35.76
C VAL A 40 -5.40 22.86 -37.06
N ILE A 41 -6.29 21.86 -37.07
CA ILE A 41 -7.02 21.41 -38.26
C ILE A 41 -8.45 21.95 -38.21
N PRO A 42 -8.83 22.92 -39.07
CA PRO A 42 -10.17 23.53 -39.06
C PRO A 42 -11.30 22.52 -39.25
N ASP A 43 -11.07 21.48 -40.06
CA ASP A 43 -12.07 20.44 -40.36
C ASP A 43 -12.36 19.51 -39.17
N LEU A 44 -11.50 19.51 -38.14
CA LEU A 44 -11.67 18.74 -36.91
C LEU A 44 -12.21 19.59 -35.76
N GLN A 45 -12.76 20.77 -36.06
CA GLN A 45 -13.40 21.60 -35.06
C GLN A 45 -14.72 20.99 -34.58
N VAL A 46 -14.77 20.69 -33.29
CA VAL A 46 -15.98 20.30 -32.57
C VAL A 46 -17.07 21.36 -32.74
N GLU A 47 -18.23 20.91 -33.18
CA GLU A 47 -19.44 21.73 -33.31
C GLU A 47 -19.76 22.49 -32.01
N ASN A 48 -20.30 23.70 -32.14
CA ASN A 48 -20.60 24.57 -31.00
C ASN A 48 -21.45 23.89 -29.91
N GLY A 49 -22.37 23.00 -30.28
CA GLY A 49 -23.22 22.26 -29.34
C GLY A 49 -22.51 21.20 -28.50
N ARG A 50 -21.27 20.82 -28.85
CA ARG A 50 -20.50 19.75 -28.18
C ARG A 50 -19.24 20.26 -27.47
N LYS A 51 -18.99 21.57 -27.48
CA LYS A 51 -17.82 22.19 -26.85
C LYS A 51 -17.67 21.84 -25.37
N ALA A 52 -18.78 21.82 -24.62
CA ALA A 52 -18.75 21.45 -23.21
C ALA A 52 -18.27 20.00 -22.98
N ALA A 53 -18.74 19.06 -23.80
CA ALA A 53 -18.31 17.66 -23.74
C ALA A 53 -16.84 17.51 -24.11
N PHE A 54 -16.36 18.27 -25.10
CA PHE A 54 -14.95 18.32 -25.47
C PHE A 54 -14.08 18.87 -24.35
N CYS A 55 -14.45 20.00 -23.73
CA CYS A 55 -13.70 20.57 -22.61
C CYS A 55 -13.67 19.61 -21.40
N LEU A 56 -14.79 18.92 -21.11
CA LEU A 56 -14.83 17.93 -20.04
C LEU A 56 -13.92 16.73 -20.35
N PHE A 57 -13.92 16.28 -21.60
CA PHE A 57 -13.03 15.23 -22.07
C PHE A 57 -11.56 15.64 -21.93
N GLU A 58 -11.16 16.81 -22.44
CA GLU A 58 -9.78 17.30 -22.30
C GLU A 58 -9.37 17.47 -20.84
N PHE A 59 -10.24 18.04 -20.00
CA PHE A 59 -9.99 18.18 -18.57
C PHE A 59 -9.73 16.81 -17.93
N PHE A 60 -10.50 15.79 -18.29
CA PHE A 60 -10.29 14.45 -17.74
C PHE A 60 -9.02 13.80 -18.27
N MET A 61 -8.79 13.84 -19.59
CA MET A 61 -7.65 13.19 -20.23
C MET A 61 -6.32 13.83 -19.84
N ILE A 62 -6.23 15.16 -19.95
CA ILE A 62 -5.01 15.92 -19.64
C ILE A 62 -4.89 16.11 -18.13
N GLY A 63 -5.96 16.55 -17.45
CA GLY A 63 -5.95 16.83 -16.02
C GLY A 63 -5.79 15.56 -15.19
N CYS A 64 -6.75 14.63 -15.26
CA CYS A 64 -6.66 13.40 -14.47
C CYS A 64 -5.51 12.51 -14.93
N GLY A 65 -5.32 12.34 -16.25
CA GLY A 65 -4.20 11.56 -16.79
C GLY A 65 -2.84 12.12 -16.39
N GLY A 66 -2.67 13.45 -16.46
CA GLY A 66 -1.46 14.14 -16.02
C GLY A 66 -1.20 14.02 -14.51
N LEU A 67 -2.24 14.19 -13.68
CA LEU A 67 -2.12 14.02 -12.22
C LEU A 67 -1.78 12.58 -11.83
N ILE A 68 -2.39 11.58 -12.49
CA ILE A 68 -2.06 10.16 -12.28
C ILE A 68 -0.58 9.91 -12.65
N SER A 69 -0.14 10.38 -13.82
CA SER A 69 1.24 10.23 -14.28
C SER A 69 2.24 10.87 -13.31
N LEU A 70 1.99 12.11 -12.87
CA LEU A 70 2.84 12.80 -11.90
C LEU A 70 2.90 12.04 -10.57
N GLN A 71 1.75 11.59 -10.06
CA GLN A 71 1.68 10.83 -8.81
C GLN A 71 2.39 9.48 -8.90
N MET A 72 2.26 8.77 -10.03
CA MET A 72 2.95 7.49 -10.24
C MET A 72 4.44 7.67 -10.47
N LEU A 73 4.86 8.75 -11.15
CA LEU A 73 6.27 9.11 -11.31
C LEU A 73 6.94 9.33 -9.94
N GLN A 74 6.27 10.05 -9.04
CA GLN A 74 6.74 10.23 -7.67
C GLN A 74 6.95 8.88 -6.96
N TYR A 75 6.00 7.94 -7.09
CA TYR A 75 6.12 6.62 -6.48
C TYR A 75 7.12 5.70 -7.18
N LEU A 76 7.41 5.89 -8.47
CA LEU A 76 8.47 5.16 -9.17
C LEU A 76 9.86 5.54 -8.63
N LEU A 77 10.07 6.84 -8.40
CA LEU A 77 11.29 7.38 -7.81
C LEU A 77 11.45 6.89 -6.36
N ALA A 78 10.40 7.05 -5.55
CA ALA A 78 10.38 6.64 -4.15
C ALA A 78 9.14 5.78 -3.84
N PRO A 79 9.23 4.44 -3.98
CA PRO A 79 8.10 3.56 -3.71
C PRO A 79 7.65 3.65 -2.26
N ALA A 80 6.33 3.72 -2.06
CA ALA A 80 5.71 3.77 -0.75
C ALA A 80 6.03 2.51 0.07
N VAL A 81 6.17 2.69 1.39
CA VAL A 81 6.35 1.58 2.32
C VAL A 81 4.98 0.99 2.61
N MET A 82 4.79 -0.28 2.23
CA MET A 82 3.54 -1.01 2.48
C MET A 82 3.48 -1.45 3.94
N MET A 83 4.61 -1.97 4.44
CA MET A 83 4.76 -2.41 5.81
C MET A 83 6.16 -2.04 6.31
N ARG A 84 6.23 -1.62 7.57
CA ARG A 84 7.47 -1.41 8.32
C ARG A 84 7.39 -2.18 9.62
N ALA A 85 8.43 -2.90 9.98
CA ALA A 85 8.58 -3.48 11.30
C ALA A 85 9.79 -2.86 11.98
N ASP A 86 9.57 -2.28 13.16
CA ASP A 86 10.60 -1.60 13.95
C ASP A 86 10.46 -1.97 15.44
N ASP A 87 11.22 -1.32 16.33
CA ASP A 87 11.16 -1.59 17.78
C ASP A 87 9.75 -1.38 18.39
N LYS A 88 8.86 -0.60 17.76
CA LYS A 88 7.52 -0.31 18.27
C LYS A 88 6.51 -1.39 17.88
N GLY A 89 6.70 -2.04 16.75
CA GLY A 89 5.76 -3.03 16.24
C GLY A 89 5.74 -3.11 14.72
N ILE A 90 4.61 -3.56 14.20
CA ILE A 90 4.35 -3.69 12.77
C ILE A 90 3.44 -2.56 12.34
N SER A 91 3.97 -1.67 11.51
CA SER A 91 3.26 -0.56 10.87
C SER A 91 2.88 -0.92 9.45
N PHE A 92 1.65 -0.59 9.02
CA PHE A 92 1.23 -0.76 7.63
C PHE A 92 0.42 0.43 7.11
N GLY A 93 0.42 0.58 5.79
CA GLY A 93 -0.26 1.68 5.11
C GLY A 93 -1.79 1.57 5.14
N THR A 94 -2.44 2.60 5.68
CA THR A 94 -3.90 2.72 5.74
C THR A 94 -4.40 3.95 4.97
N GLY A 95 -5.65 3.87 4.49
CA GLY A 95 -6.33 4.93 3.77
C GLY A 95 -5.64 5.36 2.46
N PHE A 96 -5.90 6.60 2.04
CA PHE A 96 -5.22 7.23 0.92
C PHE A 96 -3.81 7.69 1.35
N ARG A 97 -2.78 7.29 0.58
CA ARG A 97 -1.36 7.63 0.78
C ARG A 97 -0.62 6.90 1.90
N TYR A 98 -0.93 5.63 2.18
CA TYR A 98 -0.12 4.78 3.06
C TYR A 98 0.15 5.39 4.45
N ARG A 99 -0.89 5.97 5.09
CA ARG A 99 -0.72 6.50 6.45
C ARG A 99 -0.41 5.34 7.40
N PRO A 100 0.69 5.41 8.17
CA PRO A 100 1.11 4.29 8.99
C PRO A 100 0.11 4.05 10.12
N PHE A 101 -0.29 2.80 10.29
CA PHE A 101 -0.97 2.30 11.48
C PHE A 101 -0.13 1.20 12.09
N THR A 102 0.23 1.36 13.36
CA THR A 102 1.18 0.50 14.07
C THR A 102 0.45 -0.39 15.06
N ILE A 103 0.72 -1.69 15.00
CA ILE A 103 0.29 -2.67 16.00
C ILE A 103 1.53 -3.17 16.75
N PRO A 104 1.57 -3.07 18.09
CA PRO A 104 2.67 -3.56 18.91
C PRO A 104 3.00 -5.05 18.73
N TRP A 105 4.27 -5.41 18.95
CA TRP A 105 4.77 -6.78 18.81
C TRP A 105 4.07 -7.81 19.72
N GLU A 106 3.63 -7.39 20.89
CA GLU A 106 2.92 -8.23 21.87
C GLU A 106 1.62 -8.84 21.31
N HIS A 107 1.09 -8.25 20.25
CA HIS A 107 -0.11 -8.74 19.60
C HIS A 107 0.15 -9.57 18.35
N VAL A 108 1.42 -9.80 17.98
CA VAL A 108 1.75 -10.57 16.76
C VAL A 108 1.68 -12.06 17.07
N ALA A 109 0.64 -12.73 16.56
CA ALA A 109 0.41 -14.15 16.77
C ALA A 109 1.21 -15.03 15.81
N GLU A 110 1.21 -14.70 14.51
CA GLU A 110 1.83 -15.52 13.46
C GLU A 110 2.40 -14.64 12.35
N ILE A 111 3.50 -15.09 11.72
CA ILE A 111 4.13 -14.43 10.58
C ILE A 111 4.39 -15.53 9.55
N GLY A 112 4.05 -15.28 8.30
CA GLY A 112 4.26 -16.28 7.26
C GLY A 112 3.77 -15.85 5.90
N VAL A 113 3.32 -16.84 5.13
CA VAL A 113 2.80 -16.67 3.79
C VAL A 113 1.46 -17.38 3.72
N GLY A 114 0.48 -16.76 3.10
CA GLY A 114 -0.82 -17.38 2.98
C GLY A 114 -1.71 -16.73 1.93
N ILE A 115 -2.92 -17.28 1.84
CA ILE A 115 -4.00 -16.77 1.02
C ILE A 115 -5.00 -16.11 1.96
N ASP A 116 -5.42 -14.90 1.64
CA ASP A 116 -6.53 -14.24 2.31
C ASP A 116 -7.83 -15.01 2.02
N ARG A 117 -8.20 -15.90 2.94
CA ARG A 117 -9.40 -16.74 2.84
C ARG A 117 -10.68 -15.92 2.88
N VAL A 118 -10.68 -14.79 3.58
CA VAL A 118 -11.86 -13.92 3.69
C VAL A 118 -12.14 -13.25 2.34
N SER A 119 -11.10 -12.72 1.70
CA SER A 119 -11.19 -12.18 0.33
C SER A 119 -11.56 -13.25 -0.70
N LEU A 120 -11.11 -14.50 -0.51
CA LEU A 120 -11.46 -15.62 -1.38
C LEU A 120 -12.95 -15.97 -1.27
N ILE A 121 -13.50 -16.06 -0.06
CA ILE A 121 -14.90 -16.42 0.18
C ILE A 121 -15.84 -15.29 -0.25
N ALA A 122 -15.51 -14.04 0.10
CA ALA A 122 -16.38 -12.90 -0.16
C ALA A 122 -16.36 -12.45 -1.63
N ASN A 123 -15.19 -12.46 -2.27
CA ASN A 123 -15.00 -11.82 -3.57
C ASN A 123 -14.46 -12.75 -4.67
N LYS A 124 -14.27 -14.06 -4.38
CA LYS A 124 -13.62 -15.04 -5.27
C LYS A 124 -12.23 -14.59 -5.77
N LYS A 125 -11.59 -13.66 -5.07
CA LYS A 125 -10.25 -13.14 -5.42
C LYS A 125 -9.21 -13.82 -4.56
N ILE A 126 -8.25 -14.49 -5.19
CA ILE A 126 -7.08 -15.04 -4.51
C ILE A 126 -6.10 -13.89 -4.27
N ILE A 127 -6.08 -13.37 -3.05
CA ILE A 127 -5.00 -12.49 -2.59
C ILE A 127 -4.02 -13.36 -1.82
N ALA A 128 -2.91 -13.70 -2.48
CA ALA A 128 -1.81 -14.44 -1.88
C ALA A 128 -0.65 -13.50 -1.59
N GLY A 129 0.05 -13.72 -0.48
CA GLY A 129 0.89 -12.69 0.09
C GLY A 129 1.72 -13.08 1.30
N PHE A 130 2.59 -12.16 1.68
CA PHE A 130 3.13 -12.14 3.04
C PHE A 130 1.99 -11.85 4.03
N GLN A 131 1.94 -12.59 5.12
CA GLN A 131 0.86 -12.49 6.11
C GLN A 131 1.40 -12.30 7.53
N VAL A 132 0.69 -11.46 8.28
CA VAL A 132 0.86 -11.29 9.71
C VAL A 132 -0.50 -11.45 10.37
N LYS A 133 -0.64 -12.44 11.25
CA LYS A 133 -1.82 -12.61 12.08
C LYS A 133 -1.58 -11.94 13.42
N PHE A 134 -2.53 -11.12 13.83
CA PHE A 134 -2.54 -10.50 15.14
C PHE A 134 -3.49 -11.24 16.09
N ALA A 135 -3.26 -11.14 17.39
CA ALA A 135 -4.12 -11.68 18.42
C ALA A 135 -5.47 -10.95 18.41
N GLU A 136 -6.54 -11.69 18.65
CA GLU A 136 -7.89 -11.15 18.78
C GLU A 136 -8.02 -10.46 20.13
N ARG A 137 -7.93 -9.12 20.13
CA ARG A 137 -8.08 -8.29 21.33
C ARG A 137 -8.95 -7.06 21.06
N PRO A 138 -9.65 -6.53 22.07
CA PRO A 138 -10.58 -5.41 21.90
C PRO A 138 -9.89 -4.07 21.57
N ASP A 139 -8.60 -3.93 21.85
CA ASP A 139 -7.77 -2.76 21.55
C ASP A 139 -7.31 -2.70 20.09
N ILE A 140 -7.39 -3.82 19.35
CA ILE A 140 -7.01 -3.89 17.95
C ILE A 140 -8.26 -3.95 17.08
N PRO A 141 -8.44 -3.00 16.15
CA PRO A 141 -9.59 -3.02 15.26
C PRO A 141 -9.57 -4.30 14.41
N MET A 142 -10.70 -4.99 14.32
CA MET A 142 -10.83 -6.19 13.50
C MET A 142 -10.55 -5.95 12.00
N MET A 143 -10.81 -4.72 11.53
CA MET A 143 -10.65 -4.33 10.14
C MET A 143 -10.19 -2.88 10.02
N LYS A 144 -9.49 -2.56 8.94
CA LYS A 144 -9.07 -1.18 8.63
C LYS A 144 -9.00 -0.97 7.13
N ALA A 145 -9.45 0.19 6.66
CA ALA A 145 -9.29 0.58 5.27
C ALA A 145 -7.80 0.69 4.92
N SER A 146 -7.31 -0.24 4.10
CA SER A 146 -5.91 -0.39 3.73
C SER A 146 -5.60 0.26 2.38
N SER A 147 -4.34 0.63 2.18
CA SER A 147 -3.87 1.14 0.88
C SER A 147 -3.72 0.01 -0.15
N ILE A 148 -3.53 0.38 -1.43
CA ILE A 148 -3.41 -0.60 -2.52
C ILE A 148 -2.27 -1.61 -2.25
N GLY A 149 -2.58 -2.89 -2.51
CA GLY A 149 -1.66 -4.00 -2.25
C GLY A 149 -1.66 -4.52 -0.81
N ILE A 150 -2.41 -3.89 0.12
CA ILE A 150 -2.52 -4.28 1.52
C ILE A 150 -3.98 -4.67 1.81
N SER A 151 -4.20 -5.76 2.53
CA SER A 151 -5.51 -6.16 3.08
C SER A 151 -5.37 -6.33 4.59
N TYR A 152 -6.29 -5.77 5.38
CA TYR A 152 -6.33 -5.98 6.83
C TYR A 152 -7.76 -6.28 7.29
N ILE A 153 -8.06 -7.56 7.49
CA ILE A 153 -9.39 -8.08 7.80
C ILE A 153 -9.26 -9.23 8.80
N ASN A 154 -10.15 -9.28 9.79
CA ASN A 154 -10.18 -10.27 10.87
C ASN A 154 -8.81 -10.45 11.53
N HIS A 155 -8.17 -9.33 11.87
CA HIS A 155 -6.85 -9.30 12.52
C HIS A 155 -5.73 -9.96 11.67
N VAL A 156 -5.92 -10.12 10.36
CA VAL A 156 -4.89 -10.63 9.44
C VAL A 156 -4.50 -9.53 8.46
N LEU A 157 -3.22 -9.16 8.49
CA LEU A 157 -2.59 -8.31 7.48
C LEU A 157 -2.05 -9.19 6.36
N THR A 158 -2.45 -8.95 5.13
CA THR A 158 -1.94 -9.61 3.92
C THR A 158 -1.36 -8.57 2.96
N LEU A 159 -0.11 -8.75 2.55
CA LEU A 159 0.55 -7.96 1.51
C LEU A 159 0.54 -8.74 0.19
N ASN A 160 -0.19 -8.25 -0.80
CA ASN A 160 -0.39 -8.94 -2.07
C ASN A 160 0.93 -9.03 -2.88
N TRP A 161 1.30 -10.24 -3.32
CA TRP A 161 2.52 -10.49 -4.10
C TRP A 161 2.65 -9.69 -5.41
N ALA A 162 1.54 -9.34 -6.05
CA ALA A 162 1.58 -8.52 -7.27
C ALA A 162 2.07 -7.09 -6.98
N TYR A 163 1.88 -6.63 -5.75
CA TYR A 163 2.20 -5.28 -5.30
C TYR A 163 3.44 -5.22 -4.43
N MET A 164 3.90 -6.33 -3.88
CA MET A 164 5.08 -6.37 -3.02
C MET A 164 6.37 -6.41 -3.86
N ASP A 165 7.39 -5.64 -3.48
CA ASP A 165 8.75 -5.91 -3.96
C ASP A 165 9.23 -7.23 -3.34
N ARG A 166 9.36 -8.26 -4.18
CA ARG A 166 9.47 -9.67 -3.75
C ARG A 166 10.89 -10.11 -3.42
N LYS A 167 11.85 -9.20 -3.45
CA LYS A 167 13.24 -9.52 -3.13
C LYS A 167 13.29 -10.05 -1.69
N ASP A 168 13.77 -11.29 -1.57
CA ASP A 168 14.16 -11.91 -0.31
C ASP A 168 13.04 -12.16 0.72
N LEU A 169 11.86 -12.62 0.27
CA LEU A 169 10.74 -12.95 1.16
C LEU A 169 11.11 -13.90 2.31
N LYS A 170 11.99 -14.89 2.06
CA LYS A 170 12.48 -15.81 3.10
C LYS A 170 13.30 -15.07 4.16
N GLU A 171 14.15 -14.15 3.73
CA GLU A 171 14.98 -13.31 4.61
C GLU A 171 14.09 -12.38 5.44
N ILE A 172 13.10 -11.75 4.79
CA ILE A 172 12.10 -10.90 5.46
C ILE A 172 11.38 -11.68 6.55
N ILE A 173 10.88 -12.89 6.26
CA ILE A 173 10.19 -13.72 7.26
C ILE A 173 11.14 -14.07 8.41
N GLY A 174 12.36 -14.53 8.12
CA GLY A 174 13.35 -14.87 9.15
C GLY A 174 13.73 -13.67 10.03
N ALA A 175 13.89 -12.48 9.44
CA ALA A 175 14.18 -11.25 10.16
C ALA A 175 12.98 -10.80 11.03
N MET A 176 11.76 -10.91 10.51
CA MET A 176 10.52 -10.62 11.24
C MET A 176 10.33 -11.56 12.43
N GLU A 177 10.58 -12.85 12.27
CA GLU A 177 10.55 -13.84 13.36
C GLU A 177 11.62 -13.54 14.42
N SER A 178 12.80 -13.10 14.00
CA SER A 178 13.88 -12.72 14.90
C SER A 178 13.52 -11.48 15.72
N LEU A 179 12.89 -10.47 15.11
CA LEU A 179 12.35 -9.31 15.83
C LEU A 179 11.24 -9.72 16.80
N LYS A 180 10.29 -10.55 16.35
CA LYS A 180 9.22 -11.07 17.23
C LYS A 180 9.81 -11.76 18.46
N LYS A 181 10.80 -12.64 18.31
CA LYS A 181 11.46 -13.33 19.44
C LYS A 181 12.13 -12.35 20.40
N ARG A 182 12.82 -11.34 19.87
CA ARG A 182 13.48 -10.28 20.66
C ARG A 182 12.48 -9.51 21.54
N HIS A 183 11.32 -9.18 20.98
CA HIS A 183 10.29 -8.40 21.69
C HIS A 183 9.33 -9.26 22.53
N ALA A 184 9.19 -10.56 22.25
CA ALA A 184 8.45 -11.49 23.09
C ALA A 184 9.18 -11.83 24.41
N ALA A 185 10.51 -11.77 24.41
CA ALA A 185 11.36 -12.07 25.57
C ALA A 185 11.60 -10.87 26.51
N ALA A 186 11.24 -9.66 26.10
CA ALA A 186 11.39 -8.46 26.92
C ALA A 186 10.12 -8.28 27.78
N PRO A 187 10.18 -8.41 29.12
CA PRO A 187 9.04 -8.07 29.96
C PRO A 187 8.75 -6.57 29.80
N VAL A 188 7.46 -6.24 29.66
CA VAL A 188 6.96 -4.86 29.62
C VAL A 188 7.47 -4.14 30.87
N LYS A 189 8.46 -3.26 30.71
CA LYS A 189 8.92 -2.35 31.77
C LYS A 189 7.81 -1.33 32.04
N GLY A 190 6.77 -1.74 32.75
CA GLY A 190 5.61 -0.89 33.03
C GLY A 190 4.73 -1.30 34.20
N GLU A 191 4.82 -2.54 34.71
CA GLU A 191 3.83 -3.05 35.68
C GLU A 191 4.37 -3.31 37.11
N ALA A 192 5.60 -2.88 37.43
CA ALA A 192 6.23 -3.16 38.72
C ALA A 192 6.20 -1.99 39.73
N ALA A 193 5.34 -0.98 39.56
CA ALA A 193 5.33 0.21 40.42
C ALA A 193 3.97 0.59 41.04
N SER A 194 3.03 -0.36 41.18
CA SER A 194 1.72 -0.08 41.81
C SER A 194 1.33 -1.03 42.96
N THR A 195 2.19 -1.95 43.39
CA THR A 195 1.91 -2.88 44.51
C THR A 195 2.71 -2.61 45.78
N ALA A 196 3.23 -1.39 45.94
CA ALA A 196 3.86 -0.94 47.18
C ALA A 196 3.21 0.35 47.68
N ARG A 197 1.94 0.26 48.09
CA ARG A 197 1.25 1.18 49.01
C ARG A 197 -0.09 0.56 49.42
N ALA A 198 -0.01 -0.37 50.37
CA ALA A 198 -1.09 -0.71 51.29
C ALA A 198 -0.44 -0.90 52.66
#